data_AF-A0A7C5R898-F1
#
_entry.id   AF-A0A7C5R898-F1
#
_cell.length_a   1.000
_cell.length_b   1.000
_cell.length_c   1.000
_cell.angle_alpha   90.00
_cell.angle_beta   90.00
_cell.angle_gamma   90.00
#
_symmetry.space_group_name_H-M   'P 1'
#
loop_
_entity.id
_entity.type
_entity.pdbx_description
1 polymer ?
#
loop_
_entity_poly.entity_id
_entity_poly.type
_entity_poly.pdbx_seq_one_letter_code
_entity_poly.pdbx_strand_id
1 'polypeptide(L)'
;NRQKNIWESKWTGARKIENGTNAATNYPDPKTRALKILEYSSMPGTSRHHWGTDIDINDLDNFTFEHGKGEEVYNWLVANAARFGFCQPYTKKGKERPHGYNEEKWHWSYIPIARQLTDLAAARLRDDMISGFKGAETAVKIGVVEKYVLGINRECRQGK
;
A
#
# COMPACT_ATOMS: atom_id res chain seq x y z
N ASN A 1 11.47 -13.14 -3.42
CA ASN A 1 10.65 -13.83 -2.38
C ASN A 1 10.49 -13.10 -1.03
N ARG A 2 11.01 -11.88 -0.83
CA ARG A 2 10.93 -11.19 0.47
C ARG A 2 9.51 -10.82 0.92
N GLN A 3 8.70 -10.21 0.05
CA GLN A 3 7.34 -9.78 0.37
C GLN A 3 6.44 -10.96 0.77
N LYS A 4 6.50 -12.07 0.00
CA LYS A 4 5.81 -13.32 0.34
C LYS A 4 6.18 -13.81 1.74
N ASN A 5 7.47 -13.82 2.09
CA ASN A 5 7.91 -14.27 3.41
C ASN A 5 7.39 -13.37 4.54
N ILE A 6 7.32 -12.05 4.33
CA ILE A 6 6.76 -11.11 5.33
C ILE A 6 5.26 -11.38 5.51
N TRP A 7 4.51 -11.48 4.41
CA TRP A 7 3.08 -11.78 4.44
C TRP A 7 2.81 -13.11 5.15
N GLU A 8 3.47 -14.19 4.73
CA GLU A 8 3.21 -15.52 5.27
C GLU A 8 3.63 -15.65 6.73
N SER A 9 4.71 -14.98 7.14
CA SER A 9 5.10 -14.91 8.55
C SER A 9 4.05 -14.20 9.42
N LYS A 10 3.44 -13.13 8.91
CA LYS A 10 2.32 -12.46 9.60
C LYS A 10 1.06 -13.32 9.61
N TRP A 11 0.78 -13.98 8.49
CA TRP A 11 -0.37 -14.86 8.32
C TRP A 11 -0.37 -16.04 9.28
N THR A 12 0.80 -16.64 9.52
CA THR A 12 0.98 -17.77 10.46
C THR A 12 1.24 -17.33 11.89
N GLY A 13 1.41 -16.03 12.14
CA GLY A 13 1.73 -15.51 13.47
C GLY A 13 3.20 -15.66 13.87
N ALA A 14 4.08 -16.15 12.99
CA ALA A 14 5.53 -16.17 13.21
C ALA A 14 6.10 -14.74 13.34
N ARG A 15 5.44 -13.76 12.72
CA ARG A 15 5.68 -12.33 12.90
C ARG A 15 4.39 -11.66 13.34
N LYS A 16 4.48 -10.77 14.33
CA LYS A 16 3.36 -9.91 14.73
C LYS A 16 3.08 -8.83 13.67
N ILE A 17 1.84 -8.40 13.55
CA ILE A 17 1.51 -7.19 12.78
C ILE A 17 1.97 -5.94 13.55
N GLU A 18 1.89 -4.78 12.91
CA GLU A 18 2.50 -3.51 13.32
C GLU A 18 2.16 -3.12 14.76
N ASN A 19 0.93 -3.36 15.21
CA ASN A 19 0.49 -3.07 16.58
C ASN A 19 0.89 -4.14 17.62
N GLY A 20 1.79 -5.07 17.27
CA GLY A 20 2.23 -6.16 18.16
C GLY A 20 1.27 -7.35 18.28
N THR A 21 0.16 -7.36 17.53
CA THR A 21 -0.84 -8.45 17.58
C THR A 21 -0.39 -9.66 16.76
N ASN A 22 -0.65 -10.88 17.25
CA ASN A 22 -0.56 -12.09 16.44
C ASN A 22 -1.85 -12.25 15.62
N ALA A 23 -1.77 -12.02 14.31
CA ALA A 23 -2.95 -12.05 13.46
C ALA A 23 -3.57 -13.44 13.31
N ALA A 24 -2.77 -14.51 13.42
CA ALA A 24 -3.25 -15.88 13.28
C ALA A 24 -4.21 -16.27 14.41
N THR A 25 -3.91 -15.85 15.64
CA THR A 25 -4.71 -16.16 16.83
C THR A 25 -5.85 -15.17 17.03
N ASN A 26 -5.60 -13.87 16.82
CA ASN A 26 -6.59 -12.84 17.13
C ASN A 26 -7.63 -12.64 16.02
N TYR A 27 -7.32 -13.02 14.79
CA TYR A 27 -8.22 -12.95 13.64
C TYR A 27 -8.30 -14.33 12.97
N PRO A 28 -9.14 -15.25 13.51
CA PRO A 28 -9.27 -16.59 12.96
C PRO A 28 -9.95 -16.61 11.58
N ASP A 29 -10.86 -15.67 11.31
CA ASP A 29 -11.47 -15.51 9.99
C ASP A 29 -10.42 -15.04 8.96
N PRO A 30 -10.19 -15.79 7.85
CA PRO A 30 -9.16 -15.46 6.86
C PRO A 30 -9.31 -14.07 6.24
N LYS A 31 -10.54 -13.63 5.95
CA LYS A 31 -10.77 -12.32 5.33
C LYS A 31 -10.41 -11.19 6.31
N THR A 32 -10.85 -11.30 7.56
CA THR A 32 -10.53 -10.34 8.61
C THR A 32 -9.02 -10.30 8.89
N ARG A 33 -8.37 -11.47 8.94
CA ARG A 33 -6.91 -11.57 9.06
C ARG A 33 -6.18 -10.87 7.93
N ALA A 34 -6.58 -11.14 6.68
CA ALA A 34 -6.01 -10.50 5.50
C ALA A 34 -6.17 -8.97 5.57
N LEU A 35 -7.36 -8.48 5.90
CA LEU A 35 -7.64 -7.04 6.04
C LEU A 35 -6.74 -6.39 7.10
N LYS A 36 -6.48 -7.07 8.22
CA LYS A 36 -5.60 -6.57 9.28
C LYS A 36 -4.13 -6.52 8.87
N ILE A 37 -3.65 -7.51 8.12
CA ILE A 37 -2.29 -7.48 7.55
C ILE A 37 -2.19 -6.38 6.48
N LEU A 38 -3.25 -6.20 5.69
CA LEU A 38 -3.37 -5.19 4.63
C LEU A 38 -3.38 -3.74 5.11
N GLU A 39 -3.46 -3.47 6.42
CA GLU A 39 -3.37 -2.10 6.94
C GLU A 39 -2.00 -1.47 6.63
N TYR A 40 -0.92 -2.26 6.69
CA TYR A 40 0.48 -1.82 6.53
C TYR A 40 1.37 -2.80 5.73
N SER A 41 0.78 -3.83 5.12
CA SER A 41 1.53 -4.76 4.27
C SER A 41 0.72 -5.19 3.08
N SER A 42 1.37 -5.24 1.92
CA SER A 42 0.73 -5.66 0.68
C SER A 42 0.64 -7.18 0.57
N MET A 43 -0.46 -7.67 -0.03
CA MET A 43 -0.48 -9.03 -0.55
C MET A 43 0.64 -9.19 -1.58
N PRO A 44 1.27 -10.36 -1.65
CA PRO A 44 2.23 -10.64 -2.71
C PRO A 44 1.66 -10.35 -4.10
N GLY A 45 2.35 -9.47 -4.84
CA GLY A 45 1.92 -9.04 -6.18
C GLY A 45 1.03 -7.78 -6.22
N THR A 46 0.59 -7.24 -5.08
CA THR A 46 -0.28 -6.04 -5.03
C THR A 46 0.45 -4.75 -4.63
N SER A 47 1.77 -4.80 -4.41
CA SER A 47 2.56 -3.61 -4.10
C SER A 47 2.94 -2.85 -5.36
N ARG A 48 2.81 -1.53 -5.32
CA ARG A 48 3.25 -0.63 -6.39
C ARG A 48 4.77 -0.50 -6.49
N HIS A 49 5.52 -0.81 -5.43
CA HIS A 49 7.00 -0.88 -5.47
C HIS A 49 7.51 -1.85 -6.55
N HIS A 50 6.72 -2.86 -6.94
CA HIS A 50 7.08 -3.78 -8.03
C HIS A 50 7.11 -3.13 -9.41
N TRP A 51 6.50 -1.95 -9.58
CA TRP A 51 6.48 -1.22 -10.84
C TRP A 51 7.76 -0.44 -11.09
N GLY A 52 8.63 -0.30 -10.07
CA GLY A 52 9.83 0.51 -10.15
C GLY A 52 9.57 2.02 -10.19
N THR A 53 8.33 2.44 -9.94
CA THR A 53 7.91 3.85 -9.94
C THR A 53 7.75 4.43 -8.56
N ASP A 54 7.73 3.60 -7.52
CA ASP A 54 7.39 4.01 -6.16
C ASP A 54 8.63 3.89 -5.27
N ILE A 55 8.83 4.88 -4.40
CA ILE A 55 9.97 4.98 -3.49
C ILE A 55 9.51 5.31 -2.08
N ASP A 56 10.23 4.76 -1.10
CA ASP A 56 10.08 5.11 0.32
C ASP A 56 11.26 5.99 0.73
N ILE A 57 10.98 7.14 1.33
CA ILE A 57 11.99 8.14 1.71
C ILE A 57 12.19 8.13 3.23
N ASN A 58 13.44 8.01 3.68
CA ASN A 58 13.90 8.12 5.09
C ASN A 58 13.44 7.03 6.07
N ASP A 59 12.14 6.98 6.40
CA ASP A 59 11.60 6.14 7.48
C ASP A 59 10.23 5.57 7.08
N LEU A 60 9.81 4.46 7.68
CA LEU A 60 8.54 3.77 7.44
C LEU A 60 7.55 3.96 8.59
N ASP A 61 7.72 5.03 9.37
CA ASP A 61 6.83 5.43 10.47
C ASP A 61 6.38 6.89 10.29
N ASN A 62 5.06 7.12 10.34
CA ASN A 62 4.48 8.46 10.17
C ASN A 62 4.87 9.38 11.32
N PHE A 63 5.12 8.83 12.52
CA PHE A 63 5.53 9.60 13.68
C PHE A 63 6.81 10.41 13.41
N THR A 64 7.74 9.85 12.65
CA THR A 64 8.98 10.52 12.22
C THR A 64 8.69 11.77 11.39
N PHE A 65 7.64 11.75 10.56
CA PHE A 65 7.24 12.85 9.69
C PHE A 65 6.27 13.85 10.34
N GLU A 66 5.95 13.67 11.62
CA GLU A 66 5.07 14.55 12.38
C GLU A 66 5.83 15.53 13.26
N HIS A 67 7.14 15.39 13.35
CA HIS A 67 7.97 16.21 14.23
C HIS A 67 9.35 16.50 13.62
N GLY A 68 9.94 17.64 14.01
CA GLY A 68 11.33 17.98 13.74
C GLY A 68 11.71 17.91 12.26
N LYS A 69 12.88 17.34 11.96
CA LYS A 69 13.40 17.26 10.58
C LYS A 69 12.52 16.43 9.64
N GLY A 70 11.84 15.41 10.14
CA GLY A 70 10.96 14.60 9.29
C GLY A 70 9.73 15.37 8.85
N GLU A 71 9.17 16.20 9.73
CA GLU A 71 8.09 17.13 9.38
C GLU A 71 8.54 18.14 8.31
N GLU A 72 9.73 18.73 8.46
CA GLU A 72 10.30 19.63 7.45
C GLU A 72 10.43 18.95 6.08
N VAL A 73 10.94 17.70 6.05
CA VAL A 73 11.04 16.90 4.83
C VAL A 73 9.67 16.62 4.22
N TYR A 74 8.70 16.19 5.02
CA TYR A 74 7.36 15.88 4.53
C TYR A 74 6.66 17.11 3.96
N ASN A 75 6.72 18.24 4.67
CA ASN A 75 6.17 19.51 4.21
C ASN A 75 6.81 19.97 2.89
N TRP A 76 8.13 19.79 2.76
CA TRP A 76 8.82 20.07 1.51
C TRP A 76 8.33 19.17 0.37
N LEU A 77 8.17 17.86 0.61
CA LEU A 77 7.70 16.91 -0.40
C LEU A 77 6.27 17.25 -0.84
N VAL A 78 5.35 17.52 0.11
CA VAL A 78 3.97 17.92 -0.21
C VAL A 78 3.94 19.18 -1.09
N ALA A 79 4.81 20.16 -0.82
CA ALA A 79 4.86 21.40 -1.58
C ALA A 79 5.59 21.28 -2.94
N ASN A 80 6.56 20.36 -3.09
CA ASN A 80 7.50 20.38 -4.22
C ASN A 80 7.53 19.11 -5.07
N ALA A 81 7.18 17.94 -4.54
CA ALA A 81 7.35 16.65 -5.21
C ALA A 81 6.67 16.58 -6.59
N ALA A 82 5.50 17.23 -6.71
CA ALA A 82 4.76 17.31 -7.98
C ALA A 82 5.56 17.97 -9.11
N ARG A 83 6.45 18.93 -8.80
CA ARG A 83 7.33 19.60 -9.77
C ARG A 83 8.35 18.64 -10.38
N PHE A 84 8.63 17.53 -9.69
CA PHE A 84 9.53 16.47 -10.13
C PHE A 84 8.78 15.24 -10.64
N GLY A 85 7.44 15.34 -10.81
CA GLY A 85 6.60 14.24 -11.27
C GLY A 85 6.25 13.22 -10.19
N PHE A 86 6.44 13.53 -8.91
CA PHE A 86 6.07 12.64 -7.80
C PHE A 86 4.73 13.02 -7.17
N CYS A 87 3.99 12.02 -6.71
CA CYS A 87 2.72 12.18 -5.99
C CYS A 87 2.66 11.17 -4.85
N GLN A 88 1.97 11.52 -3.76
CA GLN A 88 1.74 10.62 -2.64
C GLN A 88 0.46 9.79 -2.88
N PRO A 89 0.55 8.49 -3.21
CA PRO A 89 -0.62 7.66 -3.49
C PRO A 89 -1.43 7.32 -2.24
N TYR A 90 -0.79 7.23 -1.07
CA TYR A 90 -1.44 6.84 0.18
C TYR A 90 -1.53 8.03 1.16
N THR A 91 -2.35 9.03 0.80
CA THR A 91 -2.74 10.15 1.70
C THR A 91 -3.72 9.67 2.77
N LYS A 92 -4.05 10.43 3.81
CA LYS A 92 -5.11 10.03 4.77
C LYS A 92 -6.39 9.48 4.11
N LYS A 93 -6.89 8.33 4.61
CA LYS A 93 -8.16 7.76 4.14
C LYS A 93 -9.32 8.71 4.45
N GLY A 94 -10.27 8.80 3.53
CA GLY A 94 -11.43 9.68 3.65
C GLY A 94 -12.42 9.43 2.52
N LYS A 95 -13.39 10.35 2.35
CA LYS A 95 -14.44 10.23 1.33
C LYS A 95 -13.86 10.06 -0.09
N GLU A 96 -12.78 10.78 -0.39
CA GLU A 96 -12.13 10.74 -1.71
C GLU A 96 -11.20 9.55 -1.92
N ARG A 97 -10.72 8.93 -0.84
CA ARG A 97 -9.86 7.73 -0.83
C ARG A 97 -10.30 6.78 0.29
N PRO A 98 -11.41 6.04 0.11
CA PRO A 98 -11.98 5.19 1.17
C PRO A 98 -11.25 3.85 1.33
N HIS A 99 -10.45 3.46 0.35
CA HIS A 99 -9.78 2.17 0.27
C HIS A 99 -8.26 2.34 0.12
N GLY A 100 -7.54 1.22 0.08
CA GLY A 100 -6.09 1.15 -0.03
C GLY A 100 -5.39 0.96 1.31
N TYR A 101 -4.07 1.12 1.28
CA TYR A 101 -3.23 1.14 2.47
C TYR A 101 -3.51 2.39 3.31
N ASN A 102 -3.11 2.34 4.59
CA ASN A 102 -3.19 3.51 5.48
C ASN A 102 -2.30 4.65 4.98
N GLU A 103 -2.32 5.80 5.65
CA GLU A 103 -1.47 6.92 5.24
C GLU A 103 0.00 6.55 5.36
N GLU A 104 0.79 6.84 4.33
CA GLU A 104 2.23 6.58 4.28
C GLU A 104 2.92 7.88 3.83
N LYS A 105 3.48 8.64 4.77
CA LYS A 105 4.12 9.95 4.51
C LYS A 105 5.44 9.84 3.73
N TRP A 106 6.04 8.66 3.76
CA TRP A 106 7.30 8.33 3.09
C TRP A 106 7.13 7.81 1.66
N HIS A 107 5.93 7.38 1.25
CA HIS A 107 5.70 6.66 -0.01
C HIS A 107 5.33 7.64 -1.13
N TRP A 108 6.17 7.71 -2.16
CA TRP A 108 5.99 8.62 -3.30
C TRP A 108 6.12 7.88 -4.64
N SER A 109 5.21 8.16 -5.57
CA SER A 109 5.13 7.48 -6.87
C SER A 109 5.46 8.45 -8.00
N TYR A 110 6.36 8.04 -8.90
CA TYR A 110 6.75 8.76 -10.11
C TYR A 110 5.68 8.60 -11.19
N ILE A 111 4.86 9.62 -11.29
CA ILE A 111 3.60 9.65 -12.03
C ILE A 111 3.72 9.47 -13.55
N PRO A 112 4.75 10.01 -14.25
CA PRO A 112 4.84 9.88 -15.71
C PRO A 112 4.78 8.42 -16.21
N ILE A 113 5.29 7.48 -15.41
CA ILE A 113 5.23 6.04 -15.71
C ILE A 113 4.09 5.37 -14.90
N ALA A 114 3.94 5.72 -13.63
CA ALA A 114 3.01 5.04 -12.74
C ALA A 114 1.54 5.13 -13.19
N ARG A 115 1.15 6.20 -13.90
CA ARG A 115 -0.21 6.31 -14.48
C ARG A 115 -0.47 5.24 -15.53
N GLN A 116 0.44 5.08 -16.48
CA GLN A 116 0.32 4.10 -17.56
C GLN A 116 0.22 2.67 -16.99
N LEU A 117 1.02 2.36 -15.97
CA LEU A 117 0.96 1.07 -15.27
C LEU A 117 -0.31 0.91 -14.43
N THR A 118 -0.83 1.98 -13.84
CA THR A 118 -2.12 1.98 -13.14
C THR A 118 -3.27 1.70 -14.10
N ASP A 119 -3.25 2.28 -15.30
CA ASP A 119 -4.27 2.05 -16.33
C ASP A 119 -4.18 0.63 -16.90
N LEU A 120 -2.96 0.13 -17.12
CA LEU A 120 -2.76 -1.27 -17.51
C LEU A 120 -3.24 -2.22 -16.42
N ALA A 121 -2.94 -1.93 -15.15
CA ALA A 121 -3.45 -2.69 -14.01
C ALA A 121 -4.97 -2.69 -13.96
N ALA A 122 -5.61 -1.53 -14.15
CA ALA A 122 -7.07 -1.42 -14.19
C ALA A 122 -7.70 -2.21 -15.36
N ALA A 123 -7.02 -2.27 -16.50
CA ALA A 123 -7.51 -2.99 -17.68
C ALA A 123 -7.26 -4.50 -17.65
N ARG A 124 -6.23 -4.97 -16.91
CA ARG A 124 -5.71 -6.35 -17.05
C ARG A 124 -5.66 -7.15 -15.77
N LEU A 125 -5.43 -6.51 -14.61
CA LEU A 125 -5.35 -7.24 -13.35
C LEU A 125 -6.76 -7.64 -12.90
N ARG A 126 -6.85 -8.84 -12.37
CA ARG A 126 -8.05 -9.36 -11.71
C ARG A 126 -7.68 -9.97 -10.37
N ASP A 127 -8.64 -9.99 -9.46
CA ASP A 127 -8.40 -10.50 -8.11
C ASP A 127 -7.98 -11.97 -8.09
N ASP A 128 -8.49 -12.78 -9.03
CA ASP A 128 -8.16 -14.20 -9.18
C ASP A 128 -6.72 -14.44 -9.66
N MET A 129 -6.04 -13.42 -10.19
CA MET A 129 -4.62 -13.49 -10.55
C MET A 129 -3.70 -13.36 -9.32
N ILE A 130 -4.20 -12.82 -8.20
CA ILE A 130 -3.44 -12.66 -6.96
C ILE A 130 -3.42 -13.99 -6.20
N SER A 131 -2.36 -14.77 -6.40
CA SER A 131 -2.27 -16.17 -5.96
C SER A 131 -0.86 -16.58 -5.50
N GLY A 132 -0.71 -17.82 -5.04
CA GLY A 132 0.62 -18.41 -4.75
C GLY A 132 1.20 -18.11 -3.37
N PHE A 133 0.39 -17.65 -2.41
CA PHE A 133 0.78 -17.41 -1.01
C PHE A 133 -0.37 -17.77 -0.06
N LYS A 134 -0.07 -17.99 1.23
CA LYS A 134 -1.09 -18.29 2.25
C LYS A 134 -2.12 -17.16 2.37
N GLY A 135 -3.41 -17.47 2.25
CA GLY A 135 -4.49 -16.49 2.34
C GLY A 135 -4.85 -15.81 1.03
N ALA A 136 -4.22 -16.18 -0.09
CA ALA A 136 -4.50 -15.59 -1.40
C ALA A 136 -5.95 -15.77 -1.86
N GLU A 137 -6.64 -16.82 -1.40
CA GLU A 137 -8.07 -17.04 -1.65
C GLU A 137 -8.98 -15.89 -1.16
N THR A 138 -8.46 -15.03 -0.27
CA THR A 138 -9.19 -13.86 0.23
C THR A 138 -9.16 -12.68 -0.75
N ALA A 139 -8.28 -12.68 -1.75
CA ALA A 139 -8.12 -11.59 -2.72
C ALA A 139 -9.45 -11.25 -3.42
N VAL A 140 -10.13 -12.26 -3.96
CA VAL A 140 -11.44 -12.12 -4.62
C VAL A 140 -12.51 -11.62 -3.66
N LYS A 141 -12.55 -12.16 -2.43
CA LYS A 141 -13.55 -11.76 -1.41
C LYS A 141 -13.36 -10.32 -0.91
N ILE A 142 -12.16 -9.77 -1.06
CA ILE A 142 -11.82 -8.41 -0.66
C ILE A 142 -12.05 -7.45 -1.83
N GLY A 143 -11.75 -7.85 -3.06
CA GLY A 143 -11.68 -6.96 -4.22
C GLY A 143 -10.37 -6.19 -4.23
N VAL A 144 -9.24 -6.89 -4.10
CA VAL A 144 -7.91 -6.30 -3.85
C VAL A 144 -7.38 -5.44 -4.99
N VAL A 145 -7.73 -5.75 -6.24
CA VAL A 145 -7.32 -4.93 -7.38
C VAL A 145 -7.98 -3.55 -7.27
N GLU A 146 -9.31 -3.50 -7.18
CA GLU A 146 -10.04 -2.24 -7.09
C GLU A 146 -9.71 -1.50 -5.79
N LYS A 147 -9.72 -2.20 -4.65
CA LYS A 147 -9.63 -1.55 -3.33
C LYS A 147 -8.21 -1.29 -2.87
N TYR A 148 -7.19 -2.02 -3.35
CA TYR A 148 -5.82 -1.85 -2.87
C TYR A 148 -4.85 -1.44 -3.97
N VAL A 149 -4.82 -2.14 -5.11
CA VAL A 149 -3.92 -1.77 -6.22
C VAL A 149 -4.31 -0.42 -6.83
N LEU A 150 -5.61 -0.20 -7.04
CA LEU A 150 -6.17 1.04 -7.59
C LEU A 150 -6.66 2.02 -6.51
N GLY A 151 -6.61 1.63 -5.24
CA GLY A 151 -7.06 2.39 -4.07
C GLY A 151 -6.13 3.52 -3.65
N ILE A 152 -5.72 4.36 -4.60
CA ILE A 152 -4.77 5.47 -4.39
C ILE A 152 -5.44 6.84 -4.45
N ASN A 153 -4.71 7.87 -4.03
CA ASN A 153 -5.08 9.27 -4.19
C ASN A 153 -5.42 9.59 -5.66
N ARG A 154 -6.58 10.18 -5.90
CA ARG A 154 -7.10 10.51 -7.24
C ARG A 154 -6.18 11.46 -8.01
N GLU A 155 -5.50 12.39 -7.34
CA GLU A 155 -4.55 13.31 -7.97
C GLU A 155 -3.37 12.56 -8.63
N CYS A 156 -2.97 11.43 -8.04
CA CYS A 156 -1.93 10.59 -8.62
C CYS A 156 -2.39 9.91 -9.92
N ARG A 157 -3.71 9.72 -10.09
CA ARG A 157 -4.29 9.04 -11.25
C ARG A 157 -4.65 10.00 -12.39
N GLN A 158 -5.16 11.20 -12.09
CA GLN A 158 -5.84 12.04 -13.09
C GLN A 158 -5.03 13.20 -13.69
N GLY A 159 -3.85 13.52 -13.16
CA GLY A 159 -3.20 14.79 -13.55
C GLY A 159 -3.85 15.95 -12.82
N LYS A 160 -3.06 16.98 -12.53
CA LYS A 160 -3.63 18.32 -12.41
C LYS A 160 -3.69 18.91 -13.81
#